data_AF-A0A539DK47-F1
#
_entry.id   AF-A0A539DK47-F1
#
_cell.length_a   1.000
_cell.length_b   1.000
_cell.length_c   1.000
_cell.angle_alpha   90.00
_cell.angle_beta   90.00
_cell.angle_gamma   90.00
#
_symmetry.space_group_name_H-M   'P 1'
#
loop_
_entity.id
_entity.type
_entity.pdbx_description
1 polymer ?
#
loop_
_entity_poly.entity_id
_entity_poly.type
_entity_poly.pdbx_seq_one_letter_code
_entity_poly.pdbx_strand_id
1 'polypeptide(L)'
;MPAVRARKLAAIVSIDIAGFSAMSERDSAGAAAIVRETAEVIDRTVRRYGGRVFNTAGDGFMAEFSNARDALASAILILRRLRETTAVRIGAHIGEVTVLEGGDMLGHGVNVAARLRALAAPRGLVASDAMVSPLGPRLKRLFVGKGPVLLEKMETSIPVFALSGNLGPVGRLRLMVRRPWRAAMAAGIAVAICGVALFAVTREPALPLIAVMPFEAPDGEKAQRIATGLADEIIMDLAQAPDVRVAARASSFSVASETGASVARKLGARYIVDGVVRMDGDRLRVDAHLVDTRRNDVVWAKRFERDIAAAFALQEEIAGEVVTGATGRVRAANPKAADDVAPDVLDLYLAGRTARLTRNSEEVEQAIGMLQQAVAHAPGFAKAWSELAGAQLIRADQLRLQETPDHRAAAALAR
;
A
#
# COMPACT_ATOMS: atom_id res chain seq x y z
N MET A 1 -4.27 18.43 -46.39
CA MET A 1 -5.47 17.82 -45.76
C MET A 1 -5.19 17.71 -44.28
N PRO A 2 -6.00 18.29 -43.38
CA PRO A 2 -5.72 18.23 -41.95
C PRO A 2 -5.82 16.77 -41.46
N ALA A 3 -4.85 16.34 -40.68
CA ALA A 3 -4.68 14.96 -40.27
C ALA A 3 -5.83 14.52 -39.34
N VAL A 4 -6.56 13.49 -39.76
CA VAL A 4 -7.71 12.96 -39.03
C VAL A 4 -7.24 12.23 -37.76
N ARG A 5 -7.75 12.62 -36.58
CA ARG A 5 -7.64 11.80 -35.36
C ARG A 5 -8.94 11.05 -35.09
N ALA A 6 -8.77 9.81 -34.64
CA ALA A 6 -9.70 8.86 -34.03
C ALA A 6 -11.22 9.08 -34.25
N ARG A 7 -11.86 8.09 -34.88
CA ARG A 7 -13.34 7.95 -34.89
C ARG A 7 -13.81 7.47 -33.52
N LYS A 8 -14.90 8.05 -33.01
CA LYS A 8 -15.54 7.60 -31.76
C LYS A 8 -17.06 7.71 -31.84
N LEU A 9 -17.75 6.94 -31.00
CA LEU A 9 -19.18 7.11 -30.77
C LEU A 9 -19.39 8.19 -29.70
N ALA A 10 -20.25 9.18 -29.97
CA ALA A 10 -20.53 10.26 -29.02
C ALA A 10 -22.01 10.65 -29.01
N ALA A 11 -22.47 11.12 -27.87
CA ALA A 11 -23.79 11.73 -27.72
C ALA A 11 -23.68 13.23 -28.07
N ILE A 12 -24.31 13.64 -29.16
CA ILE A 12 -24.27 15.00 -29.69
C ILE A 12 -25.59 15.72 -29.42
N VAL A 13 -25.48 16.96 -28.94
CA VAL A 13 -26.61 17.87 -28.73
C VAL A 13 -26.37 19.12 -29.59
N SER A 14 -27.32 19.40 -30.49
CA SER A 14 -27.36 20.59 -31.33
C SER A 14 -28.40 21.56 -30.82
N ILE A 15 -28.07 22.84 -30.66
CA ILE A 15 -28.92 23.87 -30.10
C ILE A 15 -28.88 25.10 -31.00
N ASP A 16 -30.02 25.72 -31.28
CA ASP A 16 -30.07 27.05 -31.91
C ASP A 16 -31.15 27.91 -31.28
N ILE A 17 -31.10 29.22 -31.56
CA ILE A 17 -32.10 30.18 -31.13
C ILE A 17 -33.10 30.36 -32.28
N ALA A 18 -34.36 30.02 -32.06
CA ALA A 18 -35.40 30.17 -33.08
C ALA A 18 -35.57 31.65 -33.44
N GLY A 19 -35.61 31.95 -34.75
CA GLY A 19 -35.80 33.31 -35.25
C GLY A 19 -34.55 34.21 -35.13
N PHE A 20 -33.37 33.65 -34.85
CA PHE A 20 -32.14 34.41 -34.69
C PHE A 20 -31.81 35.32 -35.88
N SER A 21 -31.92 34.83 -37.12
CA SER A 21 -31.61 35.64 -38.32
C SER A 21 -32.48 36.90 -38.40
N ALA A 22 -33.79 36.77 -38.18
CA ALA A 22 -34.72 37.91 -38.19
C ALA A 22 -34.49 38.88 -37.02
N MET A 23 -34.02 38.38 -35.87
CA MET A 23 -33.67 39.21 -34.71
C MET A 23 -32.37 40.00 -34.96
N SER A 24 -31.37 39.36 -35.57
CA SER A 24 -30.08 39.99 -35.87
C SER A 24 -30.16 41.07 -36.94
N GLU A 25 -31.10 40.96 -37.88
CA GLU A 25 -31.38 41.98 -38.91
C GLU A 25 -32.04 43.24 -38.33
N ARG A 26 -32.87 43.10 -37.28
CA ARG A 26 -33.58 44.23 -36.64
C ARG A 26 -32.73 44.94 -35.60
N ASP A 27 -31.98 44.18 -34.79
CA ASP A 27 -31.09 44.71 -33.74
C ASP A 27 -29.91 43.76 -33.52
N SER A 28 -28.80 44.06 -34.19
CA SER A 28 -27.58 43.25 -34.10
C SER A 28 -26.94 43.28 -32.71
N ALA A 29 -27.09 44.38 -31.95
CA ALA A 29 -26.51 44.51 -30.62
C ALA A 29 -27.31 43.71 -29.57
N GLY A 30 -28.64 43.79 -29.61
CA GLY A 30 -29.53 42.98 -28.77
C GLY A 30 -29.42 41.49 -29.08
N ALA A 31 -29.31 41.12 -30.37
CA ALA A 31 -29.10 39.73 -30.78
C ALA A 31 -27.78 39.15 -30.23
N ALA A 32 -26.68 39.92 -30.28
CA ALA A 32 -25.40 39.51 -29.71
C ALA A 32 -25.45 39.31 -28.19
N ALA A 33 -26.18 40.18 -27.47
CA ALA A 33 -26.37 40.04 -26.02
C ALA A 33 -27.15 38.76 -25.66
N ILE A 34 -28.21 38.44 -26.41
CA ILE A 34 -29.00 37.21 -26.21
C ILE A 34 -28.17 35.97 -26.50
N VAL A 35 -27.35 35.99 -27.57
CA VAL A 35 -26.43 34.89 -27.89
C VAL A 35 -25.42 34.68 -26.77
N ARG A 36 -24.78 35.76 -26.27
CA ARG A 36 -23.80 35.66 -25.18
C ARG A 36 -24.39 35.06 -23.92
N GLU A 37 -25.55 35.55 -23.48
CA GLU A 37 -26.22 35.03 -22.29
C GLU A 37 -26.66 33.56 -22.47
N THR A 38 -27.17 33.23 -23.65
CA THR A 38 -27.56 31.85 -23.99
C THR A 38 -26.34 30.94 -23.97
N ALA A 39 -25.21 31.38 -24.56
CA ALA A 39 -23.95 30.65 -24.57
C ALA A 39 -23.43 30.37 -23.16
N GLU A 40 -23.49 31.34 -22.25
CA GLU A 40 -23.06 31.17 -20.86
C GLU A 40 -23.91 30.13 -20.10
N VAL A 41 -25.24 30.14 -20.30
CA VAL A 41 -26.14 29.15 -19.69
C VAL A 41 -25.88 27.75 -20.26
N ILE A 42 -25.65 27.66 -21.57
CA ILE A 42 -25.33 26.40 -22.26
C ILE A 42 -23.99 25.86 -21.76
N ASP A 43 -22.90 26.61 -21.84
CA ASP A 43 -21.56 26.15 -21.43
C ASP A 43 -21.56 25.70 -19.95
N ARG A 44 -22.15 26.49 -19.05
CA ARG A 44 -22.25 26.14 -17.63
C ARG A 44 -23.06 24.86 -17.41
N THR A 45 -24.14 24.66 -18.16
CA THR A 45 -25.00 23.48 -18.00
C THR A 45 -24.37 22.23 -18.62
N VAL A 46 -23.74 22.37 -19.80
CA VAL A 46 -23.01 21.31 -20.50
C VAL A 46 -21.86 20.80 -19.63
N ARG A 47 -21.00 21.70 -19.12
CA ARG A 47 -19.88 21.32 -18.22
C ARG A 47 -20.35 20.64 -16.94
N ARG A 48 -21.48 21.09 -16.38
CA ARG A 48 -22.07 20.49 -15.17
C ARG A 48 -22.43 19.01 -15.35
N TYR A 49 -22.78 18.60 -16.56
CA TYR A 49 -23.08 17.22 -16.92
C TYR A 49 -21.90 16.50 -17.60
N GLY A 50 -20.68 17.03 -17.44
CA GLY A 50 -19.46 16.40 -17.99
C GLY A 50 -19.38 16.45 -19.52
N GLY A 51 -20.20 17.27 -20.18
CA GLY A 51 -20.13 17.50 -21.61
C GLY A 51 -19.14 18.61 -21.96
N ARG A 52 -18.85 18.72 -23.25
CA ARG A 52 -17.98 19.74 -23.83
C ARG A 52 -18.69 20.43 -24.99
N VAL A 53 -18.71 21.76 -24.99
CA VAL A 53 -19.12 22.54 -26.16
C VAL A 53 -17.99 22.50 -27.19
N PHE A 54 -18.33 22.22 -28.44
CA PHE A 54 -17.39 22.22 -29.58
C PHE A 54 -18.06 22.93 -30.75
N ASN A 55 -17.28 23.50 -31.65
CA ASN A 55 -17.74 24.25 -32.83
C ASN A 55 -18.91 25.24 -32.56
N THR A 56 -18.56 26.50 -32.31
CA THR A 56 -19.52 27.64 -32.25
C THR A 56 -19.56 28.42 -33.57
N ALA A 57 -18.90 27.94 -34.63
CA ALA A 57 -18.83 28.62 -35.93
C ALA A 57 -20.04 28.23 -36.78
N GLY A 58 -21.17 28.90 -36.53
CA GLY A 58 -22.44 28.72 -37.21
C GLY A 58 -23.58 29.48 -36.50
N ASP A 59 -24.83 29.18 -36.86
CA ASP A 59 -26.06 29.75 -36.28
C ASP A 59 -26.54 29.03 -34.99
N GLY A 60 -25.71 28.15 -34.41
CA GLY A 60 -26.06 27.34 -33.25
C GLY A 60 -24.87 26.79 -32.47
N PHE A 61 -25.17 26.20 -31.31
CA PHE A 61 -24.22 25.59 -30.39
C PHE A 61 -24.23 24.06 -30.55
N MET A 62 -23.06 23.44 -30.48
CA MET A 62 -22.92 21.98 -30.43
C MET A 62 -22.24 21.55 -29.14
N ALA A 63 -22.71 20.45 -28.56
CA ALA A 63 -22.11 19.86 -27.37
C ALA A 63 -21.99 18.35 -27.50
N GLU A 64 -20.88 17.79 -27.01
CA GLU A 64 -20.66 16.36 -26.90
C GLU A 64 -20.77 15.89 -25.45
N PHE A 65 -21.20 14.64 -25.29
CA PHE A 65 -21.27 13.93 -24.02
C PHE A 65 -20.83 12.47 -24.21
N SER A 66 -20.32 11.86 -23.15
CA SER A 66 -19.94 10.44 -23.14
C SER A 66 -21.14 9.48 -23.09
N ASN A 67 -22.35 9.95 -22.78
CA ASN A 67 -23.55 9.12 -22.68
C ASN A 67 -24.86 9.89 -22.94
N ALA A 68 -25.92 9.18 -23.31
CA ALA A 68 -27.25 9.74 -23.60
C ALA A 68 -27.92 10.44 -22.42
N ARG A 69 -27.76 9.88 -21.22
CA ARG A 69 -28.45 10.36 -20.02
C ARG A 69 -28.03 11.78 -19.69
N ASP A 70 -26.73 12.03 -19.67
CA ASP A 70 -26.17 13.33 -19.34
C ASP A 70 -26.45 14.36 -20.43
N ALA A 71 -26.40 13.95 -21.71
CA ALA A 71 -26.78 14.78 -22.84
C ALA A 71 -28.24 15.29 -22.73
N LEU A 72 -29.19 14.38 -22.50
CA LEU A 72 -30.61 14.73 -22.41
C LEU A 72 -30.94 15.47 -21.10
N ALA A 73 -30.31 15.11 -19.98
CA ALA A 73 -30.46 15.83 -18.72
C ALA A 73 -29.94 17.28 -18.82
N SER A 74 -28.84 17.48 -19.54
CA SER A 74 -28.31 18.81 -19.87
C SER A 74 -29.30 19.59 -20.74
N ALA A 75 -29.77 19.00 -21.84
CA ALA A 75 -30.73 19.63 -22.75
C ALA A 75 -32.02 20.07 -22.05
N ILE A 76 -32.61 19.20 -21.22
CA ILE A 76 -33.81 19.54 -20.44
C ILE A 76 -33.53 20.68 -19.45
N LEU A 77 -32.35 20.71 -18.85
CA LEU A 77 -31.99 21.75 -17.89
C LEU A 77 -31.68 23.10 -18.57
N ILE A 78 -31.14 23.09 -19.79
CA ILE A 78 -30.97 24.29 -20.63
C ILE A 78 -32.34 24.92 -20.89
N LEU A 79 -33.32 24.13 -21.36
CA LEU A 79 -34.69 24.62 -21.59
C LEU A 79 -35.34 25.23 -20.35
N ARG A 80 -35.03 24.71 -19.16
CA ARG A 80 -35.55 25.20 -17.88
C ARG A 80 -34.83 26.42 -17.34
N ARG A 81 -33.56 26.64 -17.68
CA ARG A 81 -32.76 27.76 -17.16
C ARG A 81 -32.80 28.99 -18.04
N LEU A 82 -33.01 28.83 -19.33
CA LEU A 82 -33.16 29.95 -20.24
C LEU A 82 -34.45 30.70 -19.94
N ARG A 83 -34.43 32.02 -20.15
CA ARG A 83 -35.60 32.88 -20.02
C ARG A 83 -36.72 32.37 -20.91
N GLU A 84 -37.97 32.58 -20.51
CA GLU A 84 -39.14 32.15 -21.30
C GLU A 84 -39.15 32.78 -22.69
N THR A 85 -38.65 34.02 -22.80
CA THR A 85 -38.50 34.77 -24.04
C THR A 85 -37.40 34.22 -24.96
N THR A 86 -36.48 33.40 -24.45
CA THR A 86 -35.42 32.78 -25.26
C THR A 86 -35.91 31.43 -25.77
N ALA A 87 -36.29 31.41 -27.05
CA ALA A 87 -36.89 30.25 -27.68
C ALA A 87 -35.83 29.39 -28.39
N VAL A 88 -35.14 28.51 -27.64
CA VAL A 88 -34.16 27.60 -28.24
C VAL A 88 -34.81 26.32 -28.77
N ARG A 89 -34.25 25.75 -29.84
CA ARG A 89 -34.60 24.40 -30.33
C ARG A 89 -33.42 23.47 -30.09
N ILE A 90 -33.69 22.24 -29.67
CA ILE A 90 -32.64 21.27 -29.35
C ILE A 90 -32.88 19.95 -30.09
N GLY A 91 -31.81 19.43 -30.72
CA GLY A 91 -31.73 18.12 -31.34
C GLY A 91 -30.67 17.24 -30.66
N ALA A 92 -30.96 15.97 -30.40
CA ALA A 92 -30.01 15.07 -29.74
C ALA A 92 -29.90 13.70 -30.44
N HIS A 93 -28.68 13.24 -30.68
CA HIS A 93 -28.40 11.94 -31.31
C HIS A 93 -27.11 11.29 -30.80
N ILE A 94 -27.04 9.96 -30.78
CA ILE A 94 -25.79 9.20 -30.60
C ILE A 94 -25.35 8.66 -31.94
N GLY A 95 -24.13 8.99 -32.36
CA GLY A 95 -23.57 8.49 -33.60
C GLY A 95 -22.05 8.62 -33.66
N GLU A 96 -21.48 8.08 -34.75
CA GLU A 96 -20.06 8.18 -35.02
C GLU A 96 -19.67 9.61 -35.40
N VAL A 97 -18.57 10.07 -34.79
CA VAL A 97 -17.96 11.37 -35.05
C VAL A 97 -16.44 11.22 -35.21
N THR A 98 -15.87 12.10 -36.03
CA THR A 98 -14.43 12.22 -36.28
C THR A 98 -13.94 13.49 -35.61
N VAL A 99 -12.86 13.40 -34.84
CA VAL A 99 -12.29 14.54 -34.10
C VAL A 99 -11.18 15.20 -34.92
N LEU A 100 -11.30 16.50 -35.16
CA LEU A 100 -10.30 17.31 -35.86
C LEU A 100 -9.19 17.77 -34.92
N GLU A 101 -8.08 18.27 -35.45
CA GLU A 101 -6.92 18.73 -34.66
C GLU A 101 -7.25 19.86 -33.67
N GLY A 102 -8.26 20.68 -33.95
CA GLY A 102 -8.78 21.71 -33.03
C GLY A 102 -9.75 21.19 -31.96
N GLY A 103 -10.04 19.89 -31.96
CA GLY A 103 -11.03 19.25 -31.10
C GLY A 103 -12.49 19.50 -31.51
N ASP A 104 -12.71 20.11 -32.68
CA ASP A 104 -14.00 20.12 -33.36
C ASP A 104 -14.37 18.72 -33.87
N MET A 105 -15.65 18.51 -34.15
CA MET A 105 -16.16 17.21 -34.57
C MET A 105 -17.00 17.32 -35.82
N LEU A 106 -16.74 16.41 -36.76
CA LEU A 106 -17.51 16.24 -37.98
C LEU A 106 -17.92 14.78 -38.12
N GLY A 107 -19.03 14.54 -38.81
CA GLY A 107 -19.47 13.18 -39.11
C GLY A 107 -20.98 13.05 -39.15
N HIS A 108 -21.41 11.82 -39.42
CA HIS A 108 -22.83 11.50 -39.53
C HIS A 108 -23.60 11.88 -38.25
N GLY A 109 -23.03 11.61 -37.06
CA GLY A 109 -23.68 11.90 -35.79
C GLY A 109 -24.02 13.39 -35.57
N VAL A 110 -23.12 14.29 -36.00
CA VAL A 110 -23.32 15.74 -35.90
C VAL A 110 -24.42 16.21 -36.85
N ASN A 111 -24.42 15.71 -38.09
CA ASN A 111 -25.41 16.06 -39.11
C ASN A 111 -26.82 15.62 -38.71
N VAL A 112 -26.98 14.41 -38.16
CA VAL A 112 -28.27 13.91 -37.68
C VAL A 112 -28.78 14.76 -36.51
N ALA A 113 -27.93 15.11 -35.53
CA ALA A 113 -28.33 15.96 -34.41
C ALA A 113 -28.82 17.34 -34.89
N ALA A 114 -28.14 17.95 -35.87
CA ALA A 114 -28.55 19.23 -36.47
C ALA A 114 -29.91 19.13 -37.19
N ARG A 115 -30.18 18.03 -37.88
CA ARG A 115 -31.47 17.79 -38.56
C ARG A 115 -32.60 17.53 -37.57
N LEU A 116 -32.34 16.80 -36.50
CA LEU A 116 -33.32 16.61 -35.41
C LEU A 116 -33.67 17.94 -34.73
N ARG A 117 -32.69 18.84 -34.56
CA ARG A 117 -32.92 20.19 -34.04
C ARG A 117 -33.88 20.98 -34.92
N ALA A 118 -33.75 20.88 -36.25
CA ALA A 118 -34.65 21.56 -37.18
C ALA A 118 -36.12 21.13 -37.06
N LEU A 119 -36.37 19.89 -36.60
CA LEU A 119 -37.71 19.37 -36.32
C LEU A 119 -38.28 19.82 -34.97
N ALA A 120 -37.45 20.37 -34.07
CA ALA A 120 -37.89 20.78 -32.76
C ALA A 120 -38.68 22.10 -32.83
N ALA A 121 -39.83 22.13 -32.15
CA ALA A 121 -40.57 23.37 -31.93
C ALA A 121 -39.73 24.34 -31.06
N PRO A 122 -40.01 25.66 -31.09
CA PRO A 122 -39.39 26.60 -30.17
C PRO A 122 -39.59 26.16 -28.71
N ARG A 123 -38.52 26.17 -27.91
CA ARG A 123 -38.43 25.58 -26.56
C ARG A 123 -38.64 24.06 -26.51
N GLY A 124 -38.45 23.38 -27.63
CA GLY A 124 -38.59 21.94 -27.79
C GLY A 124 -37.25 21.20 -27.80
N LEU A 125 -37.31 19.93 -27.41
CA LEU A 125 -36.22 18.96 -27.53
C LEU A 125 -36.72 17.77 -28.35
N VAL A 126 -35.97 17.42 -29.39
CA VAL A 126 -36.19 16.26 -30.24
C VAL A 126 -34.96 15.35 -30.16
N ALA A 127 -35.18 14.06 -29.95
CA ALA A 127 -34.12 13.06 -29.79
C ALA A 127 -34.39 11.82 -30.64
N SER A 128 -33.33 11.19 -31.16
CA SER A 128 -33.42 9.89 -31.83
C SER A 128 -33.71 8.76 -30.83
N ASP A 129 -34.20 7.62 -31.31
CA ASP A 129 -34.33 6.39 -30.49
C ASP A 129 -33.05 6.01 -29.74
N ALA A 130 -31.89 6.09 -30.40
CA ALA A 130 -30.59 5.78 -29.79
C ALA A 130 -30.28 6.60 -28.52
N MET A 131 -30.88 7.78 -28.37
CA MET A 131 -30.77 8.64 -27.18
C MET A 131 -31.76 8.25 -26.09
N VAL A 132 -32.95 7.78 -26.46
CA VAL A 132 -34.09 7.57 -25.53
C VAL A 132 -34.16 6.12 -25.06
N SER A 133 -33.82 5.16 -25.92
CA SER A 133 -33.87 3.72 -25.63
C SER A 133 -33.03 3.30 -24.42
N PRO A 134 -31.78 3.77 -24.23
CA PRO A 134 -30.95 3.41 -23.06
C PRO A 134 -31.38 4.07 -21.74
N LEU A 135 -32.41 4.94 -21.74
CA LEU A 135 -32.82 5.66 -20.53
C LEU A 135 -33.61 4.79 -19.57
N GLY A 136 -33.45 5.06 -18.28
CA GLY A 136 -34.30 4.45 -17.25
C GLY A 136 -35.77 4.90 -17.35
N PRO A 137 -36.73 4.14 -16.78
CA PRO A 137 -38.17 4.36 -16.98
C PRO A 137 -38.66 5.77 -16.63
N ARG A 138 -38.06 6.39 -15.61
CA ARG A 138 -38.45 7.74 -15.15
C ARG A 138 -38.18 8.82 -16.19
N LEU A 139 -37.04 8.77 -16.88
CA LEU A 139 -36.68 9.75 -17.91
C LEU A 139 -37.38 9.43 -19.24
N LYS A 140 -37.51 8.15 -19.57
CA LYS A 140 -38.18 7.71 -20.80
C LYS A 140 -39.64 8.22 -20.89
N ARG A 141 -40.35 8.31 -19.75
CA ARG A 141 -41.72 8.88 -19.66
C ARG A 141 -41.84 10.36 -20.03
N LEU A 142 -40.73 11.11 -20.07
CA LEU A 142 -40.75 12.52 -20.48
C LEU A 142 -40.80 12.68 -22.00
N PHE A 143 -40.58 11.59 -22.76
CA PHE A 143 -40.51 11.60 -24.20
C PHE A 143 -41.74 10.94 -24.82
N VAL A 144 -42.29 11.56 -25.86
CA VAL A 144 -43.41 11.06 -26.64
C VAL A 144 -42.89 10.68 -28.02
N GLY A 145 -43.16 9.44 -28.45
CA GLY A 145 -42.80 8.97 -29.78
C GLY A 145 -43.53 9.77 -30.87
N LYS A 146 -42.79 10.23 -31.87
CA LYS A 146 -43.31 10.88 -33.08
C LYS A 146 -43.28 9.95 -34.30
N GLY A 147 -42.80 8.72 -34.12
CA GLY A 147 -42.68 7.73 -35.19
C GLY A 147 -41.38 7.87 -36.00
N PRO A 148 -41.19 7.01 -37.02
CA PRO A 148 -40.07 7.10 -37.94
C PRO A 148 -40.18 8.37 -38.80
N VAL A 149 -39.11 9.16 -38.84
CA VAL A 149 -39.01 10.36 -39.69
C VAL A 149 -37.84 10.17 -40.65
N LEU A 150 -38.09 10.41 -41.94
CA LEU A 150 -37.03 10.52 -42.94
C LEU A 150 -36.45 11.93 -42.87
N LEU A 151 -35.20 12.03 -42.42
CA LEU A 151 -34.51 13.32 -42.37
C LEU A 151 -34.03 13.69 -43.78
N GLU A 152 -34.02 15.00 -44.08
CA GLU A 152 -33.60 15.51 -45.38
C GLU A 152 -32.21 14.97 -45.77
N LYS A 153 -32.07 14.45 -47.00
CA LYS A 153 -30.82 13.82 -47.49
C LYS A 153 -30.35 12.64 -46.62
N MET A 154 -31.28 11.76 -46.23
CA MET A 154 -31.01 10.45 -45.64
C MET A 154 -31.83 9.37 -46.35
N GLU A 155 -31.26 8.18 -46.46
CA GLU A 155 -31.92 7.02 -47.09
C GLU A 155 -32.80 6.24 -46.10
N THR A 156 -32.57 6.40 -44.79
CA THR A 156 -33.23 5.61 -43.73
C THR A 156 -34.02 6.49 -42.78
N SER A 157 -35.24 6.07 -42.44
CA SER A 157 -36.06 6.70 -41.41
C SER A 157 -35.55 6.39 -40.01
N ILE A 158 -35.46 7.39 -39.14
CA ILE A 158 -35.05 7.22 -37.74
C ILE A 158 -36.28 7.43 -36.85
N PRO A 159 -36.59 6.55 -35.88
CA PRO A 159 -37.63 6.82 -34.91
C PRO A 159 -37.25 8.01 -34.03
N VAL A 160 -38.14 8.99 -33.97
CA VAL A 160 -37.91 10.26 -33.27
C VAL A 160 -38.85 10.39 -32.07
N PHE A 161 -38.33 11.00 -31.01
CA PHE A 161 -39.07 11.29 -29.79
C PHE A 161 -38.98 12.78 -29.47
N ALA A 162 -40.10 13.39 -29.10
CA ALA A 162 -40.14 14.77 -28.65
C ALA A 162 -40.35 14.82 -27.13
N LEU A 163 -39.75 15.80 -26.46
CA LEU A 163 -40.04 16.08 -25.05
C LEU A 163 -41.51 16.49 -24.90
N SER A 164 -42.23 15.85 -23.98
CA SER A 164 -43.63 16.16 -23.70
C SER A 164 -43.77 17.58 -23.12
N GLY A 165 -44.65 18.39 -23.72
CA GLY A 165 -44.86 19.79 -23.35
C GLY A 165 -45.48 20.02 -21.97
N ASN A 166 -46.00 18.98 -21.33
CA ASN A 166 -46.53 19.08 -19.98
C ASN A 166 -45.42 18.87 -18.93
N LEU A 167 -44.49 19.82 -18.88
CA LEU A 167 -43.66 20.02 -17.70
C LEU A 167 -44.52 20.78 -16.68
N GLY A 168 -45.50 20.11 -16.06
CA GLY A 168 -46.27 20.71 -14.94
C GLY A 168 -45.32 21.23 -13.85
N PRO A 169 -45.81 21.88 -12.77
CA PRO A 169 -44.97 22.22 -11.63
C PRO A 169 -44.54 20.91 -10.95
N VAL A 170 -43.50 20.27 -11.49
CA VAL A 170 -42.90 19.07 -10.95
C VAL A 170 -42.11 19.53 -9.74
N GLY A 171 -42.82 19.68 -8.64
CA GLY A 171 -42.25 19.79 -7.30
C GLY A 171 -41.14 18.75 -7.18
N ARG A 172 -39.91 19.24 -7.05
CA ARG A 172 -38.72 18.43 -6.79
C ARG A 172 -38.57 17.23 -7.73
N LEU A 173 -38.44 17.45 -9.04
CA LEU A 173 -37.54 16.57 -9.80
C LEU A 173 -36.10 16.90 -9.38
N ARG A 174 -35.74 16.45 -8.18
CA ARG A 174 -34.37 16.34 -7.71
C ARG A 174 -33.75 15.30 -8.64
N LEU A 175 -33.32 15.74 -9.83
CA LEU A 175 -32.35 15.04 -10.65
C LEU A 175 -31.15 14.91 -9.72
N MET A 176 -31.13 13.81 -8.97
CA MET A 176 -29.95 13.32 -8.31
C MET A 176 -28.97 13.05 -9.45
N VAL A 177 -28.23 14.09 -9.82
CA VAL A 177 -26.79 13.95 -9.91
C VAL A 177 -26.41 13.42 -8.54
N ARG A 178 -26.54 12.09 -8.35
CA ARG A 178 -25.72 11.41 -7.36
C ARG A 178 -24.34 11.87 -7.77
N ARG A 179 -23.76 12.79 -7.03
CA ARG A 179 -22.32 13.08 -7.03
C ARG A 179 -21.73 11.83 -6.40
N PRO A 180 -21.49 10.73 -7.15
CA PRO A 180 -21.03 9.51 -6.54
C PRO A 180 -19.60 9.72 -6.03
N TRP A 181 -18.87 10.76 -6.45
CA TRP A 181 -17.48 10.96 -6.04
C TRP A 181 -17.37 11.46 -4.60
N ARG A 182 -18.34 12.21 -4.05
CA ARG A 182 -18.25 12.64 -2.64
C ARG A 182 -18.68 11.55 -1.66
N ALA A 183 -19.66 10.71 -2.02
CA ALA A 183 -20.05 9.57 -1.19
C ALA A 183 -19.14 8.35 -1.41
N ALA A 184 -18.60 8.14 -2.60
CA ALA A 184 -17.57 7.12 -2.86
C ALA A 184 -16.17 7.58 -2.44
N MET A 185 -15.85 8.88 -2.40
CA MET A 185 -14.69 9.36 -1.64
C MET A 185 -14.95 9.27 -0.16
N ALA A 186 -16.10 9.64 0.40
CA ALA A 186 -16.32 9.54 1.84
C ALA A 186 -16.39 8.07 2.30
N ALA A 187 -17.01 7.17 1.52
CA ALA A 187 -17.02 5.74 1.77
C ALA A 187 -15.69 5.08 1.42
N GLY A 188 -14.99 5.53 0.37
CA GLY A 188 -13.66 5.05 0.02
C GLY A 188 -12.59 5.54 1.01
N ILE A 189 -12.72 6.75 1.54
CA ILE A 189 -11.92 7.30 2.63
C ILE A 189 -12.36 6.65 3.94
N ALA A 190 -13.63 6.36 4.20
CA ALA A 190 -14.04 5.63 5.40
C ALA A 190 -13.66 4.15 5.33
N VAL A 191 -13.61 3.52 4.16
CA VAL A 191 -13.11 2.15 3.94
C VAL A 191 -11.59 2.13 3.87
N ALA A 192 -10.93 3.19 3.43
CA ALA A 192 -9.48 3.34 3.52
C ALA A 192 -9.04 3.74 4.92
N ILE A 193 -9.81 4.54 5.67
CA ILE A 193 -9.57 4.89 7.08
C ILE A 193 -9.95 3.70 7.95
N CYS A 194 -11.09 3.03 7.74
CA CYS A 194 -11.36 1.75 8.40
C CYS A 194 -10.41 0.68 7.91
N GLY A 195 -9.94 0.69 6.66
CA GLY A 195 -8.96 -0.25 6.16
C GLY A 195 -7.59 -0.02 6.78
N VAL A 196 -7.16 1.23 6.93
CA VAL A 196 -5.91 1.65 7.58
C VAL A 196 -6.02 1.54 9.10
N ALA A 197 -7.17 1.84 9.69
CA ALA A 197 -7.44 1.71 11.13
C ALA A 197 -7.61 0.24 11.50
N LEU A 198 -8.32 -0.57 10.72
CA LEU A 198 -8.38 -2.01 10.89
C LEU A 198 -6.99 -2.61 10.63
N PHE A 199 -6.24 -2.19 9.61
CA PHE A 199 -4.85 -2.63 9.40
C PHE A 199 -3.89 -2.17 10.52
N ALA A 200 -4.13 -1.01 11.13
CA ALA A 200 -3.37 -0.51 12.28
C ALA A 200 -3.79 -1.16 13.61
N VAL A 201 -5.05 -1.57 13.74
CA VAL A 201 -5.64 -2.23 14.92
C VAL A 201 -5.45 -3.76 14.87
N THR A 202 -5.38 -4.35 13.67
CA THR A 202 -5.05 -5.78 13.45
C THR A 202 -3.56 -6.02 13.25
N ARG A 203 -2.73 -4.96 13.16
CA ARG A 203 -1.33 -5.11 13.49
C ARG A 203 -1.27 -5.30 15.00
N GLU A 204 -1.22 -6.55 15.42
CA GLU A 204 -0.59 -6.85 16.69
C GLU A 204 0.71 -6.05 16.72
N PRO A 205 0.96 -5.22 17.77
CA PRO A 205 2.18 -4.45 17.84
C PRO A 205 3.32 -5.44 17.71
N ALA A 206 4.01 -5.40 16.57
CA ALA A 206 5.04 -6.38 16.26
C ALA A 206 6.02 -6.36 17.42
N LEU A 207 6.12 -7.49 18.12
CA LEU A 207 7.00 -7.64 19.26
C LEU A 207 8.39 -7.09 18.87
N PRO A 208 8.98 -6.24 19.72
CA PRO A 208 10.24 -5.58 19.37
C PRO A 208 11.29 -6.65 19.09
N LEU A 209 11.92 -6.54 17.91
CA LEU A 209 13.05 -7.39 17.56
C LEU A 209 14.31 -6.82 18.20
N ILE A 210 15.01 -7.64 18.96
CA ILE A 210 16.24 -7.31 19.67
C ILE A 210 17.39 -8.04 18.99
N ALA A 211 18.45 -7.32 18.64
CA ALA A 211 19.72 -7.91 18.20
C ALA A 211 20.74 -7.82 19.34
N VAL A 212 21.34 -8.95 19.70
CA VAL A 212 22.38 -9.00 20.73
C VAL A 212 23.73 -9.09 20.05
N MET A 213 24.57 -8.07 20.26
CA MET A 213 25.91 -8.00 19.70
C MET A 213 26.87 -8.87 20.52
N PRO A 214 27.96 -9.36 19.93
CA PRO A 214 29.05 -9.91 20.72
C PRO A 214 29.57 -8.80 21.65
N PHE A 215 29.61 -9.07 22.95
CA PHE A 215 30.15 -8.12 23.91
C PHE A 215 31.66 -7.99 23.67
N GLU A 216 32.16 -6.77 23.78
CA GLU A 216 33.59 -6.50 23.64
C GLU A 216 34.32 -6.92 24.91
N ALA A 217 35.49 -7.53 24.78
CA ALA A 217 36.35 -7.82 25.91
C ALA A 217 37.81 -7.45 25.60
N PRO A 218 38.32 -6.33 26.14
CA PRO A 218 39.69 -5.90 25.88
C PRO A 218 40.75 -6.76 26.60
N ASP A 219 40.35 -7.55 27.59
CA ASP A 219 41.25 -8.25 28.51
C ASP A 219 41.76 -9.61 27.99
N GLY A 220 41.72 -9.83 26.67
CA GLY A 220 42.29 -11.00 25.98
C GLY A 220 41.29 -12.09 25.59
N GLU A 221 41.80 -13.19 25.01
CA GLU A 221 40.96 -14.22 24.38
C GLU A 221 40.01 -14.93 25.35
N LYS A 222 40.44 -15.20 26.60
CA LYS A 222 39.59 -15.83 27.62
C LYS A 222 38.39 -14.94 27.93
N ALA A 223 38.63 -13.65 28.15
CA ALA A 223 37.57 -12.67 28.40
C ALA A 223 36.64 -12.54 27.18
N GLN A 224 37.18 -12.56 25.96
CA GLN A 224 36.37 -12.51 24.73
C GLN A 224 35.51 -13.76 24.54
N ARG A 225 36.01 -14.96 24.88
CA ARG A 225 35.20 -16.19 24.88
C ARG A 225 34.05 -16.09 25.88
N ILE A 226 34.30 -15.59 27.09
CA ILE A 226 33.27 -15.39 28.11
C ILE A 226 32.23 -14.36 27.67
N ALA A 227 32.67 -13.23 27.11
CA ALA A 227 31.80 -12.18 26.59
C ALA A 227 30.89 -12.69 25.45
N THR A 228 31.46 -13.51 24.57
CA THR A 228 30.72 -14.18 23.49
C THR A 228 29.71 -15.18 24.05
N GLY A 229 30.13 -15.99 25.03
CA GLY A 229 29.24 -16.93 25.73
C GLY A 229 28.09 -16.24 26.44
N LEU A 230 28.35 -15.11 27.09
CA LEU A 230 27.33 -14.29 27.75
C LEU A 230 26.30 -13.77 26.75
N ALA A 231 26.73 -13.24 25.60
CA ALA A 231 25.83 -12.82 24.53
C ALA A 231 24.96 -13.98 24.02
N ASP A 232 25.55 -15.17 23.85
CA ASP A 232 24.85 -16.37 23.41
C ASP A 232 23.80 -16.85 24.41
N GLU A 233 24.07 -16.79 25.71
CA GLU A 233 23.09 -17.12 26.75
C GLU A 233 21.96 -16.07 26.81
N ILE A 234 22.27 -14.78 26.71
CA ILE A 234 21.25 -13.71 26.64
C ILE A 234 20.32 -13.93 25.44
N ILE A 235 20.85 -14.31 24.28
CA ILE A 235 20.03 -14.67 23.09
C ILE A 235 19.06 -15.81 23.43
N MET A 236 19.53 -16.84 24.12
CA MET A 236 18.71 -18.01 24.49
C MET A 236 17.60 -17.65 25.49
N ASP A 237 17.89 -16.79 26.46
CA ASP A 237 16.93 -16.36 27.49
C ASP A 237 15.90 -15.35 26.98
N LEU A 238 16.31 -14.49 26.04
CA LEU A 238 15.40 -13.59 25.33
C LEU A 238 14.55 -14.37 24.30
N ALA A 239 15.06 -15.44 23.68
CA ALA A 239 14.29 -16.26 22.75
C ALA A 239 13.15 -17.03 23.43
N GLN A 240 13.26 -17.28 24.74
CA GLN A 240 12.20 -17.86 25.57
C GLN A 240 11.20 -16.81 26.10
N ALA A 241 11.44 -15.51 25.90
CA ALA A 241 10.56 -14.45 26.40
C ALA A 241 9.41 -14.18 25.41
N PRO A 242 8.14 -14.23 25.85
CA PRO A 242 6.99 -14.08 24.95
C PRO A 242 6.75 -12.64 24.47
N ASP A 243 7.34 -11.66 25.16
CA ASP A 243 7.11 -10.23 24.90
C ASP A 243 8.10 -9.59 23.92
N VAL A 244 9.09 -10.35 23.43
CA VAL A 244 10.13 -9.84 22.51
C VAL A 244 10.43 -10.87 21.42
N ARG A 245 11.07 -10.44 20.34
CA ARG A 245 11.70 -11.35 19.36
C ARG A 245 13.20 -11.12 19.38
N VAL A 246 13.98 -12.14 19.06
CA VAL A 246 15.44 -12.06 19.02
C VAL A 246 15.94 -12.36 17.61
N ALA A 247 16.88 -11.54 17.14
CA ALA A 247 17.55 -11.78 15.87
C ALA A 247 18.51 -12.97 16.01
N ALA A 248 18.56 -13.82 14.99
CA ALA A 248 19.42 -15.00 14.99
C ALA A 248 20.89 -14.61 15.24
N ARG A 249 21.59 -15.40 16.07
CA ARG A 249 22.99 -15.17 16.48
C ARG A 249 23.90 -14.78 15.31
N ALA A 250 23.93 -15.59 14.24
CA ALA A 250 24.80 -15.35 13.08
C ALA A 250 24.51 -14.02 12.39
N SER A 251 23.23 -13.63 12.29
CA SER A 251 22.81 -12.36 11.70
C SER A 251 23.21 -11.17 12.58
N SER A 252 23.02 -11.27 13.90
CA SER A 252 23.44 -10.24 14.84
C SER A 252 24.95 -10.04 14.81
N PHE A 253 25.73 -11.13 14.81
CA PHE A 253 27.19 -11.06 14.86
C PHE A 253 27.78 -10.54 13.54
N SER A 254 27.13 -10.78 12.40
CA SER A 254 27.58 -10.26 11.09
C SER A 254 27.53 -8.74 10.97
N VAL A 255 26.81 -8.05 11.86
CA VAL A 255 26.64 -6.59 11.86
C VAL A 255 27.21 -5.92 13.12
N ALA A 256 28.06 -6.63 13.87
CA ALA A 256 28.59 -6.16 15.16
C ALA A 256 29.35 -4.82 15.08
N SER A 257 29.98 -4.52 13.95
CA SER A 257 30.71 -3.27 13.71
C SER A 257 29.87 -2.17 13.07
N GLU A 258 28.56 -2.37 12.95
CA GLU A 258 27.67 -1.44 12.26
C GLU A 258 26.92 -0.50 13.21
N THR A 259 26.50 0.65 12.67
CA THR A 259 25.71 1.62 13.45
C THR A 259 24.27 1.15 13.64
N GLY A 260 23.59 1.66 14.68
CA GLY A 260 22.20 1.33 14.97
C GLY A 260 21.25 1.50 13.78
N ALA A 261 21.43 2.56 12.98
CA ALA A 261 20.63 2.80 11.78
C ALA A 261 20.85 1.74 10.68
N SER A 262 22.07 1.20 10.56
CA SER A 262 22.38 0.13 9.61
C SER A 262 21.82 -1.21 10.09
N VAL A 263 21.97 -1.52 11.38
CA VAL A 263 21.40 -2.71 12.01
C VAL A 263 19.86 -2.72 11.89
N ALA A 264 19.21 -1.58 12.12
CA ALA A 264 17.76 -1.43 11.90
C ALA A 264 17.35 -1.77 10.47
N ARG A 265 18.16 -1.37 9.48
CA ARG A 265 17.88 -1.59 8.05
C ARG A 265 18.12 -3.06 7.66
N LYS A 266 19.22 -3.65 8.11
CA LYS A 266 19.63 -5.01 7.74
C LYS A 266 18.85 -6.09 8.46
N LEU A 267 18.61 -5.91 9.76
CA LEU A 267 17.97 -6.92 10.61
C LEU A 267 16.50 -6.58 10.93
N GLY A 268 16.07 -5.33 10.78
CA GLY A 268 14.76 -4.88 11.27
C GLY A 268 14.70 -4.78 12.80
N ALA A 269 15.84 -4.83 13.48
CA ALA A 269 15.91 -4.78 14.93
C ALA A 269 15.55 -3.37 15.44
N ARG A 270 14.63 -3.31 16.39
CA ARG A 270 14.24 -2.06 17.08
C ARG A 270 15.24 -1.72 18.18
N TYR A 271 15.79 -2.73 18.83
CA TYR A 271 16.77 -2.55 19.89
C TYR A 271 18.03 -3.35 19.64
N ILE A 272 19.15 -2.81 20.10
CA ILE A 272 20.44 -3.49 20.18
C ILE A 272 20.79 -3.66 21.65
N VAL A 273 21.28 -4.85 22.00
CA VAL A 273 21.99 -5.08 23.25
C VAL A 273 23.47 -5.16 22.91
N ASP A 274 24.25 -4.26 23.48
CA ASP A 274 25.71 -4.26 23.38
C ASP A 274 26.32 -4.04 24.76
N GLY A 275 27.64 -4.16 24.85
CA GLY A 275 28.33 -3.99 26.10
C GLY A 275 29.78 -4.39 26.09
N VAL A 276 30.42 -4.16 27.23
CA VAL A 276 31.82 -4.50 27.47
C VAL A 276 31.90 -5.42 28.68
N VAL A 277 32.64 -6.51 28.54
CA VAL A 277 32.99 -7.42 29.63
C VAL A 277 34.45 -7.21 29.99
N ARG A 278 34.70 -7.01 31.28
CA ARG A 278 36.05 -6.96 31.85
C ARG A 278 36.22 -8.02 32.91
N MET A 279 37.44 -8.51 33.02
CA MET A 279 37.82 -9.52 34.01
C MET A 279 38.94 -9.02 34.90
N ASP A 280 38.76 -9.21 36.20
CA ASP A 280 39.79 -8.99 37.22
C ASP A 280 39.88 -10.26 38.09
N GLY A 281 40.78 -11.17 37.72
CA GLY A 281 40.79 -12.52 38.25
C GLY A 281 39.46 -13.26 37.98
N ASP A 282 38.79 -13.68 39.04
CA ASP A 282 37.48 -14.35 38.98
C ASP A 282 36.29 -13.37 39.07
N ARG A 283 36.54 -12.06 39.09
CA ARG A 283 35.49 -11.03 39.09
C ARG A 283 35.18 -10.61 37.66
N LEU A 284 33.91 -10.71 37.29
CA LEU A 284 33.34 -10.25 36.03
C LEU A 284 32.68 -8.89 36.24
N ARG A 285 33.11 -7.88 35.47
CA ARG A 285 32.40 -6.59 35.35
C ARG A 285 31.78 -6.51 33.96
N VAL A 286 30.47 -6.34 33.91
CA VAL A 286 29.72 -6.23 32.65
C VAL A 286 29.01 -4.89 32.59
N ASP A 287 29.38 -4.08 31.60
CA ASP A 287 28.66 -2.86 31.24
C ASP A 287 27.74 -3.22 30.08
N ALA A 288 26.42 -3.29 30.32
CA ALA A 288 25.44 -3.64 29.30
C ALA A 288 24.55 -2.44 28.98
N HIS A 289 24.24 -2.26 27.70
CA HIS A 289 23.37 -1.20 27.20
C HIS A 289 22.26 -1.76 26.34
N LEU A 290 21.12 -1.08 26.36
CA LEU A 290 20.00 -1.28 25.45
C LEU A 290 19.84 0.00 24.63
N VAL A 291 20.07 -0.08 23.32
CA VAL A 291 20.03 1.06 22.39
C VAL A 291 18.79 0.98 21.51
N ASP A 292 18.04 2.07 21.37
CA ASP A 292 16.93 2.18 20.40
C ASP A 292 17.51 2.56 19.04
N THR A 293 17.39 1.68 18.05
CA THR A 293 18.02 1.87 16.73
C THR A 293 17.37 2.97 15.90
N ARG A 294 16.14 3.38 16.22
CA ARG A 294 15.42 4.44 15.50
C ARG A 294 15.79 5.83 16.01
N ARG A 295 15.92 5.96 17.34
CA ARG A 295 16.26 7.22 18.01
C ARG A 295 17.77 7.39 18.16
N ASN A 296 18.52 6.30 18.06
CA ASN A 296 19.96 6.24 18.30
C ASN A 296 20.33 6.77 19.69
N ASP A 297 19.49 6.44 20.68
CA ASP A 297 19.68 6.77 22.10
C ASP A 297 19.75 5.50 22.96
N VAL A 298 20.42 5.61 24.10
CA VAL A 298 20.51 4.53 25.09
C VAL A 298 19.25 4.57 25.96
N VAL A 299 18.44 3.51 25.87
CA VAL A 299 17.20 3.35 26.66
C VAL A 299 17.51 2.95 28.10
N TRP A 300 18.53 2.12 28.26
CA TRP A 300 18.97 1.59 29.55
C TRP A 300 20.45 1.26 29.48
N ALA A 301 21.14 1.47 30.59
CA ALA A 301 22.53 1.13 30.80
C ALA A 301 22.69 0.68 32.25
N LYS A 302 23.34 -0.46 32.49
CA LYS A 302 23.62 -0.95 33.84
C LYS A 302 24.98 -1.64 33.88
N ARG A 303 25.68 -1.38 34.98
CA ARG A 303 26.90 -2.09 35.34
C ARG A 303 26.55 -3.22 36.30
N PHE A 304 27.08 -4.40 36.01
CA PHE A 304 26.97 -5.57 36.85
C PHE A 304 28.36 -6.01 37.28
N GLU A 305 28.48 -6.40 38.55
CA GLU A 305 29.70 -6.99 39.10
C GLU A 305 29.33 -8.29 39.79
N ARG A 306 29.91 -9.39 39.30
CA ARG A 306 29.63 -10.75 39.80
C ARG A 306 30.91 -11.55 39.83
N ASP A 307 30.88 -12.63 40.62
CA ASP A 307 31.84 -13.71 40.43
C ASP A 307 31.57 -14.39 39.08
N ILE A 308 32.62 -14.80 38.39
CA ILE A 308 32.52 -15.53 37.12
C ILE A 308 31.72 -16.83 37.26
N ALA A 309 31.76 -17.47 38.43
CA ALA A 309 30.94 -18.66 38.71
C ALA A 309 29.43 -18.38 38.61
N ALA A 310 29.03 -17.12 38.87
CA ALA A 310 27.65 -16.65 38.79
C ALA A 310 27.30 -16.03 37.41
N ALA A 311 28.12 -16.23 36.37
CA ALA A 311 27.86 -15.67 35.03
C ALA A 311 26.51 -16.10 34.44
N PHE A 312 26.02 -17.32 34.75
CA PHE A 312 24.71 -17.79 34.31
C PHE A 312 23.53 -17.16 35.07
N ALA A 313 23.73 -16.68 36.30
CA ALA A 313 22.72 -15.89 36.99
C ALA A 313 22.66 -14.47 36.42
N LEU A 314 23.81 -13.93 36.03
CA LEU A 314 23.93 -12.59 35.46
C LEU A 314 23.17 -12.47 34.12
N GLN A 315 23.23 -13.47 33.25
CA GLN A 315 22.56 -13.41 31.95
C GLN A 315 21.03 -13.36 32.06
N GLU A 316 20.43 -14.03 33.05
CA GLU A 316 18.98 -13.95 33.30
C GLU A 316 18.60 -12.54 33.79
N GLU A 317 19.39 -11.95 34.69
CA GLU A 317 19.21 -10.57 35.16
C GLU A 317 19.27 -9.58 33.99
N ILE A 318 20.28 -9.70 33.12
CA ILE A 318 20.43 -8.86 31.94
C ILE A 318 19.25 -9.05 30.98
N ALA A 319 18.85 -10.29 30.69
CA ALA A 319 17.71 -10.55 29.81
C ALA A 319 16.39 -9.98 30.36
N GLY A 320 16.17 -10.04 31.69
CA GLY A 320 15.03 -9.44 32.35
C GLY A 320 15.00 -7.91 32.26
N GLU A 321 16.15 -7.26 32.51
CA GLU A 321 16.33 -5.81 32.36
C GLU A 321 16.12 -5.36 30.91
N VAL A 322 16.66 -6.12 29.94
CA VAL A 322 16.48 -5.87 28.51
C VAL A 322 15.02 -5.93 28.10
N VAL A 323 14.27 -6.96 28.53
CA VAL A 323 12.83 -7.05 28.26
C VAL A 323 12.09 -5.88 28.88
N THR A 324 12.44 -5.53 30.12
CA THR A 324 11.82 -4.40 30.84
C THR A 324 12.07 -3.08 30.13
N GLY A 325 13.30 -2.80 29.70
CA GLY A 325 13.64 -1.62 28.92
C GLY A 325 13.00 -1.59 27.53
N ALA A 326 12.90 -2.74 26.86
CA ALA A 326 12.35 -2.83 25.50
C ALA A 326 10.82 -2.73 25.44
N THR A 327 10.13 -3.16 26.51
CA THR A 327 8.65 -3.32 26.51
C THR A 327 7.94 -2.47 27.55
N GLY A 328 8.65 -1.97 28.57
CA GLY A 328 8.07 -1.35 29.76
C GLY A 328 7.34 -2.34 30.69
N ARG A 329 7.38 -3.65 30.39
CA ARG A 329 6.78 -4.69 31.22
C ARG A 329 7.84 -5.35 32.07
N VAL A 330 7.60 -5.39 33.37
CA VAL A 330 8.47 -6.12 34.29
C VAL A 330 8.26 -7.61 34.05
N ARG A 331 9.31 -8.31 33.64
CA ARG A 331 9.31 -9.77 33.57
C ARG A 331 9.38 -10.30 35.01
N ALA A 332 8.42 -11.13 35.41
CA ALA A 332 8.58 -11.91 36.62
C ALA A 332 9.83 -12.78 36.42
N ALA A 333 10.85 -12.58 37.25
CA ALA A 333 12.01 -13.46 37.26
C ALA A 333 11.49 -14.90 37.37
N ASN A 334 11.95 -15.78 36.48
CA ASN A 334 11.66 -17.19 36.62
C ASN A 334 12.97 -17.82 37.08
N PRO A 335 13.35 -17.63 38.36
CA PRO A 335 14.68 -17.98 38.84
C PRO A 335 14.88 -19.46 38.58
N LYS A 336 15.60 -19.76 37.50
CA LYS A 336 16.22 -21.08 37.38
C LYS A 336 17.31 -21.09 38.45
N ALA A 337 17.49 -22.21 39.12
CA ALA A 337 18.63 -22.36 40.01
C ALA A 337 19.88 -21.95 39.20
N ALA A 338 20.63 -20.99 39.73
CA ALA A 338 21.90 -20.65 39.13
C ALA A 338 22.74 -21.92 39.13
N ASP A 339 23.17 -22.37 37.96
CA ASP A 339 24.22 -23.37 37.87
C ASP A 339 25.51 -22.65 38.32
N ASP A 340 25.77 -22.63 39.63
CA ASP A 340 27.06 -22.19 40.18
C ASP A 340 28.11 -23.20 39.71
N VAL A 341 28.84 -22.83 38.67
CA VAL A 341 29.82 -23.68 38.00
C VAL A 341 31.20 -23.08 38.23
N ALA A 342 32.16 -23.93 38.60
CA ALA A 342 33.53 -23.51 38.81
C ALA A 342 34.09 -22.80 37.55
N PRO A 343 34.92 -21.75 37.69
CA PRO A 343 35.40 -20.94 36.57
C PRO A 343 36.08 -21.76 35.46
N ASP A 344 36.84 -22.78 35.81
CA ASP A 344 37.54 -23.64 34.84
C ASP A 344 36.58 -24.54 34.05
N VAL A 345 35.52 -25.03 34.69
CA VAL A 345 34.46 -25.81 34.02
C VAL A 345 33.68 -24.93 33.06
N LEU A 346 33.44 -23.66 33.44
CA LEU A 346 32.81 -22.69 32.58
C LEU A 346 33.66 -22.38 31.33
N ASP A 347 34.97 -22.17 31.48
CA ASP A 347 35.88 -21.94 30.33
C ASP A 347 35.91 -23.15 29.40
N LEU A 348 36.02 -24.37 29.93
CA LEU A 348 35.96 -25.61 29.15
C LEU A 348 34.64 -25.74 28.38
N TYR A 349 33.51 -25.45 29.03
CA TYR A 349 32.18 -25.46 28.40
C TYR A 349 32.09 -24.45 27.25
N LEU A 350 32.51 -23.21 27.47
CA LEU A 350 32.43 -22.15 26.47
C LEU A 350 33.40 -22.37 25.30
N ALA A 351 34.61 -22.83 25.58
CA ALA A 351 35.59 -23.18 24.56
C ALA A 351 35.07 -24.32 23.68
N GLY A 352 34.55 -25.39 24.30
CA GLY A 352 33.97 -26.52 23.58
C GLY A 352 32.75 -26.14 22.75
N ARG A 353 31.85 -25.32 23.29
CA ARG A 353 30.70 -24.80 22.53
C ARG A 353 31.13 -23.98 21.32
N THR A 354 32.14 -23.13 21.47
CA THR A 354 32.65 -22.30 20.37
C THR A 354 33.24 -23.15 19.25
N ALA A 355 34.11 -24.10 19.61
CA ALA A 355 34.74 -25.02 18.66
C ALA A 355 33.70 -25.91 17.93
N ARG A 356 32.59 -26.27 18.60
CA ARG A 356 31.49 -27.01 17.95
C ARG A 356 30.80 -26.23 16.83
N LEU A 357 30.75 -24.90 16.92
CA LEU A 357 29.99 -24.05 15.98
C LEU A 357 30.64 -23.92 14.60
N THR A 358 31.95 -24.17 14.47
CA THR A 358 32.67 -24.07 13.20
C THR A 358 32.44 -25.25 12.26
N ARG A 359 31.96 -26.39 12.80
CA ARG A 359 31.70 -27.65 12.08
C ARG A 359 32.92 -28.21 11.33
N ASN A 360 34.13 -27.74 11.65
CA ASN A 360 35.38 -28.34 11.21
C ASN A 360 35.62 -29.64 11.99
N SER A 361 35.97 -30.73 11.32
CA SER A 361 36.18 -32.04 11.97
C SER A 361 37.22 -32.00 13.09
N GLU A 362 38.34 -31.28 12.90
CA GLU A 362 39.39 -31.16 13.93
C GLU A 362 38.90 -30.40 15.16
N GLU A 363 38.19 -29.29 14.94
CA GLU A 363 37.62 -28.47 16.01
C GLU A 363 36.46 -29.16 16.72
N VAL A 364 35.69 -30.00 16.02
CA VAL A 364 34.64 -30.83 16.64
C VAL A 364 35.25 -31.86 17.59
N GLU A 365 36.39 -32.48 17.25
CA GLU A 365 37.10 -33.38 18.19
C GLU A 365 37.67 -32.62 19.39
N GLN A 366 38.25 -31.43 19.17
CA GLN A 366 38.69 -30.56 20.26
C GLN A 366 37.53 -30.17 21.17
N ALA A 367 36.38 -29.83 20.58
CA ALA A 367 35.16 -29.51 21.31
C ALA A 367 34.71 -30.68 22.20
N ILE A 368 34.69 -31.90 21.64
CA ILE A 368 34.36 -33.12 22.39
C ILE A 368 35.31 -33.29 23.59
N GLY A 369 36.63 -33.13 23.39
CA GLY A 369 37.62 -33.26 24.45
C GLY A 369 37.42 -32.25 25.58
N MET A 370 37.19 -30.98 25.25
CA MET A 370 36.92 -29.92 26.23
C MET A 370 35.61 -30.17 26.99
N LEU A 371 34.55 -30.56 26.28
CA LEU A 371 33.24 -30.83 26.88
C LEU A 371 33.23 -32.09 27.75
N GLN A 372 34.02 -33.11 27.39
CA GLN A 372 34.23 -34.30 28.23
C GLN A 372 34.92 -33.94 29.56
N GLN A 373 35.92 -33.07 29.53
CA GLN A 373 36.53 -32.56 30.75
C GLN A 373 35.51 -31.77 31.59
N ALA A 374 34.73 -30.89 30.96
CA ALA A 374 33.70 -30.11 31.66
C ALA A 374 32.69 -31.00 32.40
N VAL A 375 32.14 -32.04 31.74
CA VAL A 375 31.18 -32.95 32.39
C VAL A 375 31.84 -33.89 33.42
N ALA A 376 33.13 -34.19 33.28
CA ALA A 376 33.87 -34.96 34.28
C ALA A 376 34.06 -34.16 35.57
N HIS A 377 34.37 -32.86 35.44
CA HIS A 377 34.55 -31.95 36.58
C HIS A 377 33.23 -31.52 37.21
N ALA A 378 32.16 -31.38 36.43
CA ALA A 378 30.82 -31.04 36.93
C ALA A 378 29.73 -31.94 36.30
N PRO A 379 29.53 -33.18 36.82
CA PRO A 379 28.56 -34.12 36.26
C PRO A 379 27.11 -33.62 36.28
N GLY A 380 26.77 -32.73 37.20
CA GLY A 380 25.44 -32.10 37.30
C GLY A 380 25.20 -30.96 36.30
N PHE A 381 26.22 -30.52 35.56
CA PHE A 381 26.09 -29.37 34.66
C PHE A 381 25.44 -29.77 33.32
N ALA A 382 24.11 -29.76 33.31
CA ALA A 382 23.30 -30.25 32.20
C ALA A 382 23.60 -29.57 30.84
N LYS A 383 23.98 -28.29 30.84
CA LYS A 383 24.33 -27.56 29.60
C LYS A 383 25.56 -28.17 28.92
N ALA A 384 26.59 -28.56 29.67
CA ALA A 384 27.77 -29.21 29.11
C ALA A 384 27.45 -30.56 28.49
N TRP A 385 26.55 -31.35 29.09
CA TRP A 385 26.05 -32.59 28.49
C TRP A 385 25.31 -32.35 27.18
N SER A 386 24.46 -31.33 27.11
CA SER A 386 23.72 -30.97 25.89
C SER A 386 24.68 -30.60 24.75
N GLU A 387 25.68 -29.77 25.04
CA GLU A 387 26.68 -29.38 24.04
C GLU A 387 27.55 -30.58 23.61
N LEU A 388 27.93 -31.47 24.55
CA LEU A 388 28.67 -32.69 24.24
C LEU A 388 27.87 -33.60 23.30
N ALA A 389 26.60 -33.84 23.60
CA ALA A 389 25.71 -34.63 22.75
C ALA A 389 25.61 -34.01 21.34
N GLY A 390 25.47 -32.69 21.25
CA GLY A 390 25.48 -31.97 19.97
C GLY A 390 26.77 -32.16 19.17
N ALA A 391 27.93 -32.10 19.83
CA ALA A 391 29.22 -32.32 19.17
C ALA A 391 29.36 -33.77 18.68
N GLN A 392 28.91 -34.74 19.49
CA GLN A 392 28.89 -36.16 19.12
C GLN A 392 28.00 -36.45 17.90
N LEU A 393 26.84 -35.78 17.80
CA LEU A 393 25.96 -35.89 16.63
C LEU A 393 26.63 -35.38 15.36
N ILE A 394 27.32 -34.23 15.43
CA ILE A 394 28.05 -33.67 14.29
C ILE A 394 29.16 -34.63 13.86
N ARG A 395 29.93 -35.17 14.80
CA ARG A 395 30.96 -36.17 14.52
C ARG A 395 30.40 -37.41 13.84
N ALA A 396 29.28 -37.94 14.35
CA ALA A 396 28.64 -39.11 13.77
C ALA A 396 28.16 -38.85 12.33
N ASP A 397 27.63 -37.66 12.05
CA ASP A 397 27.22 -37.27 10.69
C ASP A 397 28.42 -37.11 9.75
N GLN A 398 29.52 -36.51 10.22
CA GLN A 398 30.77 -36.39 9.46
C GLN A 398 31.36 -37.77 9.11
N LEU A 399 31.41 -38.70 10.06
CA LEU A 399 31.87 -40.07 9.82
C LEU A 399 30.98 -40.79 8.82
N ARG A 400 29.65 -40.68 8.97
CA ARG A 400 28.69 -41.25 8.03
C ARG A 400 28.90 -40.70 6.61
N LEU A 401 29.12 -39.40 6.46
CA LEU A 401 29.39 -38.79 5.16
C LEU A 401 30.69 -39.34 4.54
N GLN A 402 31.75 -39.51 5.32
CA GLN A 402 33.02 -40.09 4.85
C GLN A 402 32.89 -41.56 4.40
N GLU A 403 31.97 -42.31 4.98
CA GLU A 403 31.73 -43.71 4.62
C GLU A 403 30.85 -43.88 3.35
N THR A 404 30.07 -42.85 2.96
CA THR A 404 29.21 -42.93 1.78
C THR A 404 30.01 -43.04 0.47
N PRO A 405 29.66 -43.98 -0.44
CA PRO A 405 30.37 -44.18 -1.70
C PRO A 405 30.44 -42.91 -2.57
N ASP A 406 29.33 -42.17 -2.62
CA ASP A 406 29.20 -40.96 -3.45
C ASP A 406 30.10 -39.82 -2.94
N HIS A 407 30.25 -39.68 -1.62
CA HIS A 407 31.13 -38.67 -1.03
C HIS A 407 32.60 -39.04 -1.22
N ARG A 408 32.96 -40.33 -1.12
CA ARG A 408 34.31 -40.81 -1.46
C ARG A 408 34.67 -40.57 -2.92
N ALA A 409 33.72 -40.82 -3.83
CA ALA A 409 33.89 -40.55 -5.26
C ALA A 409 34.03 -39.03 -5.55
N ALA A 410 33.21 -38.20 -4.92
CA ALA A 410 33.29 -36.74 -5.06
C ALA A 410 34.58 -36.16 -4.48
N ALA A 411 35.03 -36.63 -3.31
CA ALA A 411 36.30 -36.20 -2.70
C ALA A 411 37.53 -36.63 -3.51
N ALA A 412 37.46 -37.78 -4.21
CA ALA A 412 38.51 -38.24 -5.11
C ALA A 412 38.60 -37.42 -6.41
N LEU A 413 37.49 -36.82 -6.86
CA LEU A 413 37.45 -35.92 -8.02
C LEU A 413 37.92 -34.48 -7.71
N ALA A 414 37.93 -34.09 -6.44
CA ALA A 414 38.33 -32.76 -5.98
C ALA A 414 39.84 -32.65 -5.66
N ARG A 415 40.58 -33.76 -5.71
CA ARG A 415 42.05 -33.80 -5.64
C ARG A 415 42.61 -33.96 -7.05
#